data_AF-A0A7V9HSQ6-F1
#
_entry.id   AF-A0A7V9HSQ6-F1
#
_cell.length_a   1.000
_cell.length_b   1.000
_cell.length_c   1.000
_cell.angle_alpha   90.00
_cell.angle_beta   90.00
_cell.angle_gamma   90.00
#
_symmetry.space_group_name_H-M   'P 1'
#
loop_
_entity.id
_entity.type
_entity.pdbx_description
1 polymer ?
#
loop_
_entity_poly.entity_id
_entity_poly.type
_entity_poly.pdbx_seq_one_letter_code
_entity_poly.pdbx_strand_id
1 'polypeptide(L)'
;MNYSPADDRSRAALPDRPWEELPSELSERLRPNLDALAEELIVAIREGVPAYRRPLEGEFGAGLKAGVAEALAQFLDLIRDGGSGTCPQSSPPCKLVAPSSRPRS
;
A
#
# COMPACT_ATOMS: atom_id res chain seq x y z
N MET A 1 -18.95 21.76 -0.73
CA MET A 1 -17.57 21.66 -1.24
C MET A 1 -17.59 22.02 -2.72
N ASN A 2 -16.96 23.14 -3.12
CA ASN A 2 -16.83 23.53 -4.53
C ASN A 2 -15.66 22.75 -5.16
N TYR A 3 -15.97 21.84 -6.08
CA TYR A 3 -14.99 21.35 -7.04
C TYR A 3 -14.99 22.32 -8.22
N SER A 4 -13.86 22.99 -8.46
CA SER A 4 -13.70 23.94 -9.56
C SER A 4 -13.15 23.17 -10.78
N PRO A 5 -13.84 23.16 -11.93
CA PRO A 5 -13.45 22.35 -13.09
C PRO A 5 -12.19 22.86 -13.83
N ALA A 6 -11.52 23.90 -13.34
CA ALA A 6 -10.31 24.46 -13.96
C ALA A 6 -9.01 23.70 -13.61
N ASP A 7 -9.05 22.77 -12.64
CA ASP A 7 -7.92 21.88 -12.29
C ASP A 7 -7.79 20.64 -13.21
N ASP A 8 -8.47 20.63 -14.36
CA ASP A 8 -8.53 19.46 -15.26
C ASP A 8 -7.21 19.17 -15.98
N ARG A 9 -6.24 20.09 -15.96
CA ARG A 9 -4.88 19.85 -16.50
C ARG A 9 -4.05 18.90 -15.61
N SER A 10 -4.46 18.69 -14.37
CA SER A 10 -3.79 17.86 -13.34
C SER A 10 -4.35 16.44 -13.24
N ARG A 11 -5.35 16.10 -14.06
CA ARG A 11 -5.97 14.76 -14.11
C ARG A 11 -5.45 13.95 -15.28
N ALA A 12 -4.15 14.04 -15.55
CA ALA A 12 -3.48 13.01 -16.33
C ALA A 12 -3.85 11.67 -15.69
N ALA A 13 -4.30 10.70 -16.50
CA ALA A 13 -4.60 9.37 -16.01
C ALA A 13 -3.35 8.88 -15.26
N LEU A 14 -3.47 8.75 -13.94
CA LEU A 14 -2.36 8.22 -13.14
C LEU A 14 -2.02 6.86 -13.74
N PRO A 15 -0.73 6.53 -13.93
CA PRO A 15 -0.35 5.20 -14.37
C PRO A 15 -0.92 4.18 -13.38
N ASP A 16 -1.08 2.91 -13.80
CA ASP A 16 -1.69 1.86 -12.96
C ASP A 16 -1.00 1.72 -11.58
N ARG A 17 0.25 2.16 -11.47
CA ARG A 17 1.07 2.14 -10.26
C ARG A 17 1.84 3.46 -10.09
N PRO A 18 1.17 4.53 -9.64
CA PRO A 18 1.79 5.86 -9.52
C PRO A 18 2.88 5.93 -8.45
N TRP A 19 2.94 4.96 -7.54
CA TRP A 19 3.97 4.88 -6.51
C TRP A 19 5.33 4.41 -7.03
N GLU A 20 5.43 3.87 -8.25
CA GLU A 20 6.71 3.46 -8.86
C GLU A 20 7.56 4.67 -9.30
N GLU A 21 6.92 5.83 -9.51
CA GLU A 21 7.61 7.07 -9.88
C GLU A 21 8.12 7.85 -8.67
N LEU A 22 7.81 7.39 -7.44
CA LEU A 22 8.22 8.08 -6.22
C LEU A 22 9.72 7.89 -5.95
N PRO A 23 10.45 8.96 -5.54
CA PRO A 23 11.85 8.84 -5.17
C PRO A 23 12.05 7.89 -3.99
N SER A 24 13.05 7.02 -4.07
CA SER A 24 13.36 6.06 -3.00
C SER A 24 13.66 6.76 -1.66
N GLU A 25 14.23 7.97 -1.70
CA GLU A 25 14.57 8.78 -0.53
C GLU A 25 13.34 9.20 0.29
N LEU A 26 12.15 9.17 -0.32
CA LEU A 26 10.89 9.41 0.38
C LEU A 26 10.64 8.34 1.44
N SER A 27 10.96 7.07 1.13
CA SER A 27 10.79 5.96 2.05
C SER A 27 11.63 6.14 3.33
N GLU A 28 12.90 6.50 3.17
CA GLU A 28 13.84 6.74 4.28
C GLU A 28 13.39 7.90 5.18
N ARG A 29 12.79 8.94 4.59
CA ARG A 29 12.29 10.11 5.35
C ARG A 29 11.00 9.84 6.11
N LEU A 30 10.13 8.99 5.58
CA LEU A 30 8.83 8.70 6.19
C LEU A 30 8.90 7.59 7.25
N ARG A 31 9.85 6.65 7.12
CA ARG A 31 10.12 5.55 8.06
C ARG A 31 10.08 5.94 9.54
N PRO A 32 10.79 6.99 10.01
CA PRO A 32 10.79 7.35 11.43
C PRO A 32 9.45 7.91 11.95
N ASN A 33 8.52 8.27 11.06
CA ASN A 33 7.25 8.91 11.40
C ASN A 33 6.03 7.98 11.21
N LEU A 34 6.24 6.70 10.92
CA LEU A 34 5.15 5.78 10.56
C LEU A 34 4.11 5.60 11.65
N ASP A 35 4.52 5.49 12.91
CA ASP A 35 3.58 5.33 14.02
C ASP A 35 2.68 6.55 14.18
N ALA A 36 3.26 7.75 14.13
CA ALA A 36 2.51 9.01 14.18
C ALA A 36 1.56 9.14 12.98
N LEU A 37 2.05 8.80 11.77
CA LEU A 37 1.25 8.85 10.55
C LEU A 37 0.09 7.85 10.58
N ALA A 38 0.30 6.66 11.13
CA ALA A 38 -0.75 5.66 11.31
C ALA A 38 -1.85 6.17 12.24
N GLU A 39 -1.49 6.84 13.34
CA GLU A 39 -2.47 7.45 14.25
C GLU A 39 -3.27 8.57 13.56
N GLU A 40 -2.60 9.47 12.85
CA GLU A 40 -3.25 10.56 12.11
C GLU A 40 -4.20 10.03 11.04
N LEU A 41 -3.80 9.01 10.28
CA LEU A 41 -4.65 8.38 9.26
C LEU A 41 -5.89 7.74 9.88
N ILE A 42 -5.72 7.02 11.00
CA ILE A 42 -6.85 6.42 11.71
C ILE A 42 -7.83 7.50 12.17
N VAL A 43 -7.34 8.62 12.71
CA VAL A 43 -8.21 9.75 13.11
C VAL A 43 -8.93 10.33 11.90
N ALA A 44 -8.21 10.66 10.83
CA ALA A 44 -8.77 11.26 9.63
C ALA A 44 -9.85 10.39 8.97
N ILE A 45 -9.61 9.08 8.87
CA ILE A 45 -10.59 8.13 8.31
C ILE A 45 -11.86 8.08 9.16
N ARG A 46 -11.76 8.11 10.49
CA ARG A 46 -12.92 8.07 11.39
C ARG A 46 -13.75 9.36 11.34
N GLU A 47 -13.09 10.50 11.14
CA GLU A 47 -13.78 11.77 10.95
C GLU A 47 -14.55 11.77 9.62
N GLY A 48 -13.89 11.35 8.53
CA GLY A 48 -14.46 11.35 7.18
C GLY A 48 -15.49 10.25 6.92
N VAL A 49 -15.39 9.10 7.61
CA VAL A 49 -16.28 7.95 7.41
C VAL A 49 -17.01 7.60 8.71
N PRO A 50 -18.30 8.00 8.83
CA PRO A 50 -19.10 7.74 10.03
C PRO A 50 -19.13 6.26 10.45
N ALA A 51 -19.08 5.34 9.48
CA ALA A 51 -19.08 3.89 9.74
C ALA A 51 -17.83 3.40 10.49
N TYR A 52 -16.71 4.13 10.43
CA TYR A 52 -15.47 3.76 11.12
C TYR A 52 -15.31 4.39 12.51
N ARG A 53 -16.27 5.18 12.99
CA ARG A 53 -16.24 5.77 14.34
C ARG A 53 -16.45 4.78 15.48
N ARG A 54 -16.38 3.48 15.22
CA ARG A 54 -16.45 2.47 16.29
C ARG A 54 -15.38 2.76 17.35
N PRO A 55 -15.66 2.48 18.63
CA PRO A 55 -14.69 2.66 19.70
C PRO A 55 -13.45 1.76 19.44
N LEU A 56 -12.25 2.30 19.66
CA LEU A 56 -10.95 1.63 19.38
C LEU A 56 -10.22 1.29 20.69
N GLU A 57 -10.95 1.05 21.77
CA GLU A 57 -10.33 0.72 23.05
C GLU A 57 -9.95 -0.78 23.10
N GLY A 58 -8.88 -1.07 23.83
CA GLY A 58 -8.39 -2.44 24.02
C GLY A 58 -7.63 -3.00 22.81
N GLU A 59 -7.48 -4.33 22.80
CA GLU A 59 -6.63 -5.08 21.86
C GLU A 59 -6.95 -4.80 20.39
N PHE A 60 -8.23 -4.52 20.06
CA PHE A 60 -8.63 -4.22 18.70
C PHE A 60 -8.00 -2.92 18.17
N GLY A 61 -8.02 -1.84 18.96
CA GLY A 61 -7.41 -0.57 18.55
C GLY A 61 -5.89 -0.64 18.47
N ALA A 62 -5.27 -1.37 19.40
CA ALA A 62 -3.83 -1.63 19.36
C ALA A 62 -3.44 -2.43 18.11
N GLY A 63 -4.17 -3.51 17.81
CA GLY A 63 -3.95 -4.32 16.61
C GLY A 63 -4.22 -3.55 15.31
N LEU A 64 -5.24 -2.68 15.28
CA LEU A 64 -5.52 -1.84 14.12
C LEU A 64 -4.39 -0.82 13.88
N LYS A 65 -3.92 -0.13 14.91
CA LYS A 65 -2.78 0.79 14.81
C LYS A 65 -1.53 0.09 14.30
N ALA A 66 -1.20 -1.06 14.90
CA ALA A 66 -0.05 -1.87 14.48
C ALA A 66 -0.18 -2.33 13.01
N GLY A 67 -1.36 -2.80 12.61
CA GLY A 67 -1.61 -3.24 11.23
C GLY A 67 -1.49 -2.11 10.20
N VAL A 68 -1.97 -0.90 10.54
CA VAL A 68 -1.82 0.28 9.66
C VAL A 68 -0.35 0.69 9.56
N ALA A 69 0.37 0.76 10.68
CA ALA A 69 1.80 1.08 10.68
C ALA A 69 2.61 0.07 9.87
N GLU A 70 2.31 -1.23 9.99
CA GLU A 70 2.97 -2.28 9.23
C GLU A 70 2.63 -2.22 7.73
N ALA A 71 1.38 -1.95 7.36
CA ALA A 71 1.00 -1.74 5.97
C ALA A 71 1.72 -0.54 5.33
N LEU A 72 1.87 0.56 6.08
CA LEU A 72 2.64 1.71 5.62
C LEU A 72 4.12 1.36 5.46
N ALA A 73 4.71 0.60 6.40
CA ALA A 73 6.09 0.14 6.28
C ALA A 73 6.32 -0.69 5.01
N GLN A 74 5.43 -1.64 4.73
CA GLN A 74 5.47 -2.46 3.51
C GLN A 74 5.30 -1.60 2.24
N PHE A 75 4.43 -0.59 2.28
CA PHE A 75 4.28 0.33 1.16
C PHE A 75 5.55 1.16 0.92
N LEU A 76 6.22 1.62 1.97
CA LEU A 76 7.51 2.30 1.84
C LEU A 76 8.61 1.38 1.31
N ASP A 77 8.58 0.08 1.65
CA ASP A 77 9.46 -0.92 1.03
C ASP A 77 9.21 -1.02 -0.48
N LEU A 78 7.95 -1.05 -0.91
CA LEU A 78 7.60 -1.06 -2.34
C LEU A 78 8.09 0.18 -3.10
N ILE A 79 8.04 1.36 -2.46
CA ILE A 79 8.57 2.61 -3.03
C ILE A 79 10.10 2.55 -3.15
N ARG A 80 10.78 2.13 -2.07
CA ARG A 80 12.25 2.02 -2.07
C ARG A 80 12.73 1.08 -3.17
N ASP A 81 12.03 -0.02 -3.37
CA ASP A 81 12.40 -1.07 -4.31
C ASP A 81 11.87 -0.78 -5.74
N GLY A 82 11.25 0.39 -5.98
CA GLY A 82 10.83 0.84 -7.31
C GLY A 82 9.72 -0.01 -7.94
N GLY A 83 8.83 -0.61 -7.14
CA GLY A 83 7.69 -1.39 -7.64
C GLY A 83 8.02 -2.80 -8.13
N SER A 84 9.29 -3.25 -8.04
CA SER A 84 9.63 -4.65 -8.26
C SER A 84 9.18 -5.48 -7.05
N GLY A 85 7.87 -5.69 -6.93
CA GLY A 85 7.27 -6.50 -5.86
C GLY A 85 7.97 -7.86 -5.79
N THR A 86 8.75 -8.08 -4.73
CA THR A 86 9.28 -9.40 -4.47
C THR A 86 8.12 -10.31 -4.11
N CYS A 87 8.04 -11.43 -4.82
CA CYS A 87 7.19 -12.55 -4.46
C CYS A 87 7.46 -12.94 -2.98
N PRO A 88 6.43 -13.13 -2.13
CA PRO A 88 6.66 -13.58 -0.76
C PRO A 88 7.19 -15.01 -0.78
N GLN A 89 8.49 -15.16 -0.55
CA GLN A 89 9.17 -16.44 -0.38
C GLN A 89 8.83 -17.07 0.98
N SER A 90 7.63 -17.63 1.07
CA SER A 90 7.22 -18.58 2.11
C SER A 90 7.14 -20.00 1.53
N SER A 91 8.25 -20.75 1.58
CA SER A 91 8.40 -22.23 1.43
C SER A 91 7.96 -22.93 0.11
N PRO A 92 8.61 -24.05 -0.30
CA PRO A 92 9.01 -24.31 -1.71
C PRO A 92 8.26 -25.48 -2.42
N PRO A 93 8.60 -25.82 -3.69
CA PRO A 93 8.93 -24.95 -4.83
C PRO A 93 8.01 -25.16 -6.05
N CYS A 94 7.96 -24.14 -6.91
CA CYS A 94 7.42 -24.19 -8.27
C CYS A 94 7.91 -25.41 -9.05
N LYS A 95 7.04 -26.39 -9.29
CA LYS A 95 7.16 -27.27 -10.45
C LYS A 95 6.59 -26.54 -11.65
N LEU A 96 7.49 -25.88 -12.40
CA LEU A 96 7.27 -25.57 -13.79
C LEU A 96 7.12 -26.90 -14.54
N VAL A 97 5.89 -27.38 -14.72
CA VAL A 97 5.62 -28.52 -15.59
C VAL A 97 5.68 -28.02 -17.02
N ALA A 98 6.69 -28.47 -17.78
CA ALA A 98 6.83 -28.16 -19.19
C ALA A 98 5.62 -28.73 -19.97
N PRO A 99 5.11 -28.04 -21.02
CA PRO A 99 4.08 -28.62 -21.87
C PRO A 99 4.72 -29.74 -22.71
N SER A 100 4.38 -31.00 -22.43
CA SER A 100 4.78 -32.12 -23.27
C SER A 100 4.14 -31.95 -24.65
N SER A 101 5.00 -31.72 -25.64
CA SER A 101 4.65 -31.72 -27.06
C SER A 101 3.97 -33.04 -27.44
N ARG A 102 2.83 -32.95 -28.14
CA ARG A 102 2.19 -34.09 -28.82
C ARG A 102 3.15 -34.66 -29.89
N PRO A 103 3.34 -35.98 -29.99
CA PRO A 103 3.73 -36.58 -31.24
C PRO A 103 2.50 -36.80 -32.13
N ARG A 104 2.65 -36.40 -33.38
CA ARG A 104 1.77 -36.72 -34.51
C ARG A 104 2.10 -38.14 -34.96
N SER A 105 1.12 -39.04 -34.95
CA SER A 105 1.08 -40.28 -35.76
C SER A 105 -0.37 -40.73 -35.85
#